data_AF-A0A147KJW3-F1
#
_entry.id   AF-A0A147KJW3-F1
#
_cell.length_a   1.000
_cell.length_b   1.000
_cell.length_c   1.000
_cell.angle_alpha   90.00
_cell.angle_beta   90.00
_cell.angle_gamma   90.00
#
_symmetry.space_group_name_H-M   'P 1'
#
loop_
_entity.id
_entity.type
_entity.pdbx_description
1 polymer ?
#
loop_
_entity_poly.entity_id
_entity_poly.type
_entity_poly.pdbx_seq_one_letter_code
_entity_poly.pdbx_strand_id
1 'polypeptide(L)'
;MTDNTNHHDAESGADKPRERVIGTPAASDGASLAAAEDAPHRRHEGPYPAEETHVRPEEVQRKGERLAALWFLLAFLAGIGFFVSYFMFPANSDGTPSIADPQTAQWANMLLGGTLALALFSIGAGMTVWARRVLPHYEVSSPYDEMPSSEEEKRSFSEFFMRGANESGFTKRPLMRRTLLLAMVPLGLAPVVLLRDMGPLPGDQLKRTLWRDGMHLVVEGTNRRVRAEDLVPGSMISVLPEVEDPEHGLSMNDQAETITILIRMDPKDFGPDMSEQQLEWTHDGIVAYSKVCTHVGCPAALYEQTTHRILCPCHQSTFDAANGAKVVFGPAHRPLPQLPIRVDEEGYLVAAGDFSAPVGPTFWDAGVED
;
A
#
# COMPACT_ATOMS: atom_id res chain seq x y z
N MET A 1 51.90 -25.34 -19.23
CA MET A 1 52.86 -25.16 -20.34
C MET A 1 53.35 -23.73 -20.26
N THR A 2 54.55 -23.61 -19.71
CA THR A 2 55.42 -22.45 -19.82
C THR A 2 55.69 -22.17 -21.29
N ASP A 3 55.68 -20.91 -21.70
CA ASP A 3 56.71 -20.45 -22.63
C ASP A 3 57.08 -19.00 -22.35
N ASN A 4 58.39 -18.84 -22.33
CA ASN A 4 59.18 -17.76 -21.80
C ASN A 4 60.12 -17.41 -22.94
N THR A 5 60.03 -16.22 -23.51
CA THR A 5 61.04 -15.74 -24.45
C THR A 5 61.27 -14.25 -24.26
N ASN A 6 62.27 -13.96 -23.42
CA ASN A 6 63.23 -12.90 -23.72
C ASN A 6 63.87 -13.19 -25.08
N HIS A 7 63.90 -12.20 -25.97
CA HIS A 7 65.07 -11.93 -26.78
C HIS A 7 65.24 -10.43 -26.95
N HIS A 8 66.38 -9.96 -26.46
CA HIS A 8 67.01 -8.72 -26.87
C HIS A 8 67.23 -8.74 -28.38
N ASP A 9 66.99 -7.61 -29.04
CA ASP A 9 67.92 -7.06 -30.04
C ASP A 9 67.73 -5.54 -30.08
N ALA A 10 68.82 -4.84 -29.82
CA ALA A 10 68.96 -3.42 -30.05
C ALA A 10 69.39 -3.24 -31.50
N GLU A 11 68.60 -2.54 -32.31
CA GLU A 11 69.14 -1.80 -33.45
C GLU A 11 68.19 -0.67 -33.88
N SER A 12 68.83 0.45 -34.14
CA SER A 12 68.32 1.75 -34.54
C SER A 12 67.61 1.76 -35.90
N GLY A 13 66.53 2.53 -36.05
CA GLY A 13 66.18 3.13 -37.34
C GLY A 13 64.69 3.25 -37.66
N ALA A 14 64.24 4.51 -37.74
CA ALA A 14 63.17 5.05 -38.58
C ALA A 14 61.72 4.52 -38.46
N ASP A 15 60.88 5.39 -37.89
CA ASP A 15 59.50 5.74 -38.24
C ASP A 15 58.62 4.67 -38.95
N LYS A 16 57.72 4.05 -38.17
CA LYS A 16 56.48 3.45 -38.69
C LYS A 16 55.30 4.00 -37.87
N PRO A 17 54.23 4.50 -38.52
CA PRO A 17 53.06 4.98 -37.81
C PRO A 17 52.30 3.78 -37.23
N ARG A 18 52.05 3.82 -35.91
CA ARG A 18 51.20 2.83 -35.24
C ARG A 18 49.78 2.94 -35.78
N GLU A 19 49.20 1.82 -36.20
CA GLU A 19 47.85 1.73 -36.74
C GLU A 19 46.82 2.19 -35.68
N ARG A 20 45.96 3.13 -36.07
CA ARG A 20 45.01 3.81 -35.18
C ARG A 20 43.81 2.90 -34.89
N VAL A 21 43.49 2.70 -33.61
CA VAL A 21 42.27 2.00 -33.20
C VAL A 21 41.05 2.85 -33.58
N ILE A 22 40.11 2.25 -34.32
CA ILE A 22 38.89 2.91 -34.79
C ILE A 22 38.04 3.30 -33.58
N GLY A 23 37.80 4.61 -33.40
CA GLY A 23 36.98 5.16 -32.32
C GLY A 23 37.71 6.07 -31.33
N THR A 24 39.04 6.21 -31.42
CA THR A 24 39.79 7.17 -30.58
C THR A 24 39.92 8.52 -31.29
N PRO A 25 39.47 9.64 -30.67
CA PRO A 25 39.64 10.96 -31.27
C PRO A 25 41.13 11.29 -31.45
N ALA A 26 41.46 12.07 -32.48
CA ALA A 26 42.83 12.52 -32.71
C ALA A 26 43.31 13.37 -31.52
N ALA A 27 44.49 13.07 -30.98
CA ALA A 27 45.17 13.94 -30.04
C ALA A 27 45.49 15.25 -30.77
N SER A 28 44.67 16.28 -30.53
CA SER A 28 44.97 17.66 -30.90
C SER A 28 45.49 18.36 -29.65
N ASP A 29 46.64 19.01 -29.77
CA ASP A 29 47.20 19.93 -28.79
C ASP A 29 46.12 20.89 -28.30
N GLY A 30 45.81 20.86 -27.00
CA GLY A 30 44.97 21.87 -26.34
C GLY A 30 43.81 21.37 -25.48
N ALA A 31 43.54 20.06 -25.38
CA ALA A 31 42.51 19.56 -24.45
C ALA A 31 43.11 19.18 -23.10
N SER A 32 43.46 20.18 -22.27
CA SER A 32 43.61 19.91 -20.83
C SER A 32 42.21 19.75 -20.24
N LEU A 33 41.84 18.52 -19.88
CA LEU A 33 40.85 18.32 -18.82
C LEU A 33 41.40 19.04 -17.59
N ALA A 34 40.70 20.10 -17.18
CA ALA A 34 41.03 21.05 -16.12
C ALA A 34 42.15 20.55 -15.19
N ALA A 35 43.36 21.11 -15.36
CA ALA A 35 44.41 20.96 -14.38
C ALA A 35 43.93 21.60 -13.08
N ALA A 36 43.69 20.79 -12.06
CA ALA A 36 43.64 21.27 -10.69
C ALA A 36 45.04 21.81 -10.38
N GLU A 37 45.17 23.14 -10.26
CA GLU A 37 46.40 23.76 -9.80
C GLU A 37 46.73 23.26 -8.39
N ASP A 38 47.92 22.66 -8.24
CA ASP A 38 48.55 22.32 -6.97
C ASP A 38 48.73 23.59 -6.12
N ALA A 39 47.81 23.85 -5.20
CA ALA A 39 47.99 24.83 -4.14
C ALA A 39 48.55 24.14 -2.88
N PRO A 40 49.70 24.61 -2.33
CA PRO A 40 50.32 23.99 -1.16
C PRO A 40 49.40 24.14 0.05
N HIS A 41 49.26 23.08 0.85
CA HIS A 41 48.44 22.96 2.06
C HIS A 41 48.34 24.26 2.90
N ARG A 42 47.39 25.13 2.55
CA ARG A 42 46.83 26.09 3.51
C ARG A 42 45.84 25.29 4.35
N ARG A 43 45.90 25.46 5.67
CA ARG A 43 44.76 25.08 6.52
C ARG A 43 43.53 25.71 5.87
N HIS A 44 42.57 24.88 5.50
CA HIS A 44 41.31 25.33 4.94
C HIS A 44 40.53 25.99 6.07
N GLU A 45 40.90 27.23 6.42
CA GLU A 45 39.97 28.13 7.06
C GLU A 45 38.84 28.28 6.03
N GLY A 46 37.66 27.80 6.37
CA GLY A 46 36.49 27.94 5.51
C GLY A 46 36.31 29.41 5.11
N PRO A 47 35.59 29.70 4.01
CA PRO A 47 35.48 31.05 3.44
C PRO A 47 34.89 32.13 4.35
N TYR A 48 34.48 31.79 5.58
CA TYR A 48 33.82 32.68 6.52
C TYR A 48 34.50 32.63 7.89
N PRO A 49 34.82 33.79 8.50
CA PRO A 49 35.27 33.83 9.89
C PRO A 49 34.12 33.37 10.78
N ALA A 50 34.32 32.26 11.49
CA ALA A 50 33.37 31.79 12.50
C ALA A 50 33.50 32.70 13.73
N GLU A 51 32.90 33.88 13.68
CA GLU A 51 32.76 34.75 14.85
C GLU A 51 31.62 34.21 15.72
N GLU A 52 31.90 33.97 17.01
CA GLU A 52 30.88 33.57 17.97
C GLU A 52 29.93 34.77 18.20
N THR A 53 28.73 34.73 17.63
CA THR A 53 27.81 35.88 17.64
C THR A 53 27.11 36.07 18.99
N HIS A 54 27.11 35.04 19.84
CA HIS A 54 26.45 35.04 21.15
C HIS A 54 27.30 34.39 22.25
N VAL A 55 28.33 35.10 22.71
CA VAL A 55 29.13 34.67 23.88
C VAL A 55 28.24 34.64 25.12
N ARG A 56 28.03 33.46 25.69
CA ARG A 56 27.24 33.29 26.93
C ARG A 56 28.15 33.34 28.15
N PRO A 57 27.77 34.07 29.23
CA PRO A 57 28.51 34.03 30.49
C PRO A 57 28.69 32.60 31.00
N GLU A 58 29.85 32.32 31.58
CA GLU A 58 30.18 30.98 32.10
C GLU A 58 29.13 30.47 33.10
N GLU A 59 28.55 31.35 33.91
CA GLU A 59 27.48 31.01 34.85
C GLU A 59 26.23 30.42 34.17
N VAL A 60 25.87 30.94 32.97
CA VAL A 60 24.73 30.46 32.20
C VAL A 60 25.06 29.09 31.59
N GLN A 61 26.28 28.91 31.08
CA GLN A 61 26.75 27.63 30.54
C GLN A 61 26.79 26.55 31.63
N ARG A 62 27.32 26.85 32.82
CA ARG A 62 27.33 25.95 33.99
C ARG A 62 25.92 25.55 34.43
N LYS A 63 24.94 26.47 34.40
CA LYS A 63 23.53 26.15 34.67
C LYS A 63 22.93 25.27 33.57
N GLY A 64 23.27 25.54 32.30
CA GLY A 64 22.88 24.73 31.15
C GLY A 64 23.43 23.31 31.23
N GLU A 65 24.70 23.15 31.58
CA GLU A 65 25.39 21.88 31.80
C GLU A 65 24.66 21.04 32.85
N ARG A 66 24.37 21.61 34.03
CA ARG A 66 23.64 20.90 35.10
C ARG A 66 22.25 20.45 34.66
N LEU A 67 21.55 21.29 33.90
CA LEU A 67 20.21 20.97 33.41
C LEU A 67 20.24 19.89 32.30
N ALA A 68 21.23 19.93 31.39
CA ALA A 68 21.44 18.89 30.40
C ALA A 68 21.83 17.56 31.08
N ALA A 69 22.74 17.60 32.05
CA ALA A 69 23.14 16.44 32.84
C ALA A 69 21.96 15.83 33.61
N LEU A 70 21.05 16.63 34.17
CA LEU A 70 19.82 16.14 34.80
C LEU A 70 18.96 15.34 33.81
N TRP A 71 18.75 15.87 32.60
CA TRP A 71 18.00 15.18 31.56
C TRP A 71 18.71 13.89 31.10
N PHE A 72 20.03 13.90 30.94
CA PHE A 72 20.78 12.68 30.60
C PHE A 72 20.75 11.64 31.73
N LEU A 73 20.79 12.08 32.99
CA LEU A 73 20.61 11.19 34.13
C LEU A 73 19.21 10.58 34.17
N LEU A 74 18.17 11.39 33.90
CA LEU A 74 16.80 10.90 33.78
C LEU A 74 16.66 9.89 32.65
N ALA A 75 17.32 10.14 31.50
CA ALA A 75 17.37 9.19 30.40
C ALA A 75 18.02 7.86 30.81
N PHE A 76 19.13 7.92 31.54
CA PHE A 76 19.82 6.75 32.06
C PHE A 76 18.93 5.94 33.02
N LEU A 77 18.27 6.61 33.98
CA LEU A 77 17.36 5.96 34.92
C LEU A 77 16.15 5.35 34.21
N ALA A 78 15.59 6.04 33.21
CA ALA A 78 14.52 5.52 32.38
C ALA A 78 14.99 4.30 31.57
N GLY A 79 16.20 4.32 31.02
CA GLY A 79 16.82 3.17 30.35
C GLY A 79 17.00 1.96 31.28
N ILE A 80 17.42 2.17 32.53
CA ILE A 80 17.41 1.11 33.55
C ILE A 80 15.99 0.61 33.79
N GLY A 81 15.02 1.52 33.94
CA GLY A 81 13.61 1.19 34.09
C GLY A 81 13.09 0.31 32.95
N PHE A 82 13.53 0.56 31.71
CA PHE A 82 13.20 -0.27 30.56
C PHE A 82 13.72 -1.71 30.71
N PHE A 83 15.00 -1.88 31.06
CA PHE A 83 15.55 -3.21 31.29
C PHE A 83 14.89 -3.93 32.46
N VAL A 84 14.64 -3.23 33.57
CA VAL A 84 13.91 -3.79 34.72
C VAL A 84 12.52 -4.26 34.30
N SER A 85 11.80 -3.45 33.53
CA SER A 85 10.47 -3.80 33.01
C SER A 85 10.54 -5.01 32.08
N TYR A 86 11.54 -5.06 31.20
CA TYR A 86 11.73 -6.19 30.27
C TYR A 86 11.97 -7.52 31.01
N PHE A 87 12.80 -7.53 32.05
CA PHE A 87 13.07 -8.74 32.82
C PHE A 87 11.97 -9.08 33.84
N MET A 88 11.20 -8.09 34.29
CA MET A 88 10.07 -8.30 35.21
C MET A 88 8.86 -8.96 34.53
N PHE A 89 8.68 -8.76 33.22
CA PHE A 89 7.58 -9.31 32.43
C PHE A 89 8.08 -10.22 31.30
N PRO A 90 8.45 -11.48 31.60
CA PRO A 90 8.89 -12.42 30.56
C PRO A 90 7.77 -12.74 29.56
N ALA A 91 8.14 -12.90 28.29
CA ALA A 91 7.20 -13.18 27.19
C ALA A 91 6.62 -14.60 27.20
N ASN A 92 7.19 -15.52 27.98
CA ASN A 92 6.78 -16.92 27.99
C ASN A 92 5.55 -17.13 28.88
N SER A 93 4.66 -18.05 28.46
CA SER A 93 3.48 -18.50 29.22
C SER A 93 3.81 -19.18 30.55
N ASP A 94 5.05 -19.64 30.69
CA ASP A 94 5.42 -20.62 31.72
C ASP A 94 6.02 -19.99 32.99
N GLY A 95 6.17 -18.66 33.04
CA GLY A 95 6.65 -17.92 34.20
C GLY A 95 5.58 -16.98 34.77
N THR A 96 5.48 -16.89 36.10
CA THR A 96 4.67 -15.87 36.77
C THR A 96 5.57 -14.68 37.13
N PRO A 97 5.29 -13.44 36.67
CA PRO A 97 4.13 -12.98 35.88
C PRO A 97 4.26 -13.27 34.37
N SER A 98 3.17 -13.69 33.73
CA SER A 98 3.12 -13.98 32.28
C SER A 98 2.37 -12.89 31.52
N ILE A 99 2.91 -12.46 30.37
CA ILE A 99 2.23 -11.52 29.44
C ILE A 99 0.92 -12.10 28.86
N ALA A 100 0.65 -13.40 29.00
CA ALA A 100 -0.64 -13.98 28.61
C ALA A 100 -1.82 -13.44 29.45
N ASP A 101 -1.58 -12.96 30.67
CA ASP A 101 -2.60 -12.30 31.47
C ASP A 101 -2.84 -10.85 30.97
N PRO A 102 -4.09 -10.45 30.62
CA PRO A 102 -4.36 -9.12 30.05
C PRO A 102 -3.91 -7.96 30.93
N GLN A 103 -4.02 -8.08 32.25
CA GLN A 103 -3.62 -7.02 33.18
C GLN A 103 -2.09 -6.88 33.21
N THR A 104 -1.38 -8.01 33.27
CA THR A 104 0.08 -8.08 33.20
C THR A 104 0.61 -7.53 31.87
N ALA A 105 -0.03 -7.90 30.75
CA ALA A 105 0.29 -7.38 29.42
C ALA A 105 0.14 -5.86 29.33
N GLN A 106 -0.92 -5.30 29.94
CA GLN A 106 -1.14 -3.86 29.97
C GLN A 106 -0.02 -3.14 30.73
N TRP A 107 0.33 -3.63 31.93
CA TRP A 107 1.42 -3.07 32.72
C TRP A 107 2.78 -3.19 32.03
N ALA A 108 3.07 -4.34 31.42
CA ALA A 108 4.30 -4.56 30.66
C ALA A 108 4.44 -3.55 29.51
N ASN A 109 3.38 -3.38 28.71
CA ASN A 109 3.37 -2.41 27.61
C ASN A 109 3.52 -0.97 28.10
N MET A 110 2.81 -0.58 29.17
CA MET A 110 2.91 0.77 29.73
C MET A 110 4.30 1.06 30.29
N LEU A 111 4.92 0.09 30.98
CA LEU A 111 6.23 0.27 31.59
C LEU A 111 7.34 0.26 30.54
N LEU A 112 7.33 -0.70 29.61
CA LEU A 112 8.30 -0.74 28.49
C LEU A 112 8.18 0.49 27.59
N GLY A 113 6.97 0.80 27.13
CA GLY A 113 6.72 1.97 26.28
C GLY A 113 7.00 3.29 27.01
N GLY A 114 6.53 3.42 28.25
CA GLY A 114 6.69 4.64 29.04
C GLY A 114 8.14 4.94 29.42
N THR A 115 8.90 3.92 29.82
CA THR A 115 10.34 4.09 30.15
C THR A 115 11.17 4.38 28.90
N LEU A 116 10.88 3.72 27.76
CA LEU A 116 11.54 4.03 26.49
C LEU A 116 11.23 5.46 26.02
N ALA A 117 9.95 5.86 26.07
CA ALA A 117 9.53 7.21 25.71
C ALA A 117 10.20 8.26 26.59
N LEU A 118 10.24 8.04 27.91
CA LEU A 118 10.92 8.92 28.85
C LEU A 118 12.43 8.99 28.58
N ALA A 119 13.07 7.88 28.26
CA ALA A 119 14.49 7.83 27.94
C ALA A 119 14.82 8.68 26.70
N LEU A 120 14.13 8.43 25.58
CA LEU A 120 14.35 9.15 24.32
C LEU A 120 14.00 10.63 24.43
N PHE A 121 12.87 10.96 25.08
CA PHE A 121 12.49 12.34 25.34
C PHE A 121 13.55 13.07 26.17
N SER A 122 14.04 12.43 27.24
CA SER A 122 15.06 13.02 28.11
C SER A 122 16.39 13.22 27.39
N ILE A 123 16.79 12.31 26.49
CA ILE A 123 17.96 12.51 25.61
C ILE A 123 17.74 13.75 24.72
N GLY A 124 16.62 13.83 24.01
CA GLY A 124 16.32 14.97 23.13
C GLY A 124 16.24 16.31 23.86
N ALA A 125 15.60 16.32 25.04
CA ALA A 125 15.55 17.49 25.92
C ALA A 125 16.96 17.90 26.40
N GLY A 126 17.77 16.93 26.84
CA GLY A 126 19.16 17.15 27.24
C GLY A 126 20.02 17.70 26.10
N MET A 127 19.94 17.13 24.90
CA MET A 127 20.63 17.61 23.70
C MET A 127 20.17 19.03 23.31
N THR A 128 18.88 19.34 23.44
CA THR A 128 18.36 20.68 23.17
C THR A 128 18.87 21.71 24.16
N VAL A 129 18.92 21.36 25.46
CA VAL A 129 19.51 22.22 26.49
C VAL A 129 21.00 22.43 26.23
N TRP A 130 21.73 21.37 25.88
CA TRP A 130 23.14 21.43 25.52
C TRP A 130 23.37 22.35 24.31
N ALA A 131 22.65 22.13 23.22
CA ALA A 131 22.70 22.96 22.01
C ALA A 131 22.35 24.42 22.29
N ARG A 132 21.27 24.68 23.05
CA ARG A 132 20.76 26.04 23.26
C ARG A 132 21.41 26.80 24.40
N ARG A 133 22.17 26.17 25.31
CA ARG A 133 22.72 26.86 26.49
C ARG A 133 24.23 26.70 26.70
N VAL A 134 24.84 25.69 26.07
CA VAL A 134 26.26 25.36 26.27
C VAL A 134 27.04 25.50 24.96
N LEU A 135 26.52 24.99 23.84
CA LEU A 135 27.22 25.05 22.56
C LEU A 135 27.35 26.52 22.06
N PRO A 136 28.54 26.92 21.57
CA PRO A 136 28.74 28.22 20.97
C PRO A 136 27.93 28.33 19.67
N HIS A 137 27.41 29.52 19.40
CA HIS A 137 26.65 29.80 18.17
C HIS A 137 27.54 30.58 17.22
N TYR A 138 27.72 30.04 16.03
CA TYR A 138 28.44 30.68 14.93
C TYR A 138 27.42 30.98 13.83
N GLU A 139 27.37 32.23 13.37
CA GLU A 139 26.59 32.58 12.19
C GLU A 139 27.49 32.45 10.97
N VAL A 140 27.10 31.56 10.06
CA VAL A 140 27.75 31.39 8.76
C VAL A 140 26.73 31.77 7.71
N SER A 141 26.99 32.85 6.97
CA SER A 141 26.19 33.22 5.81
C SER A 141 26.82 32.63 4.56
N SER A 142 26.11 31.71 3.91
CA SER A 142 26.43 31.27 2.55
C SER A 142 25.43 31.93 1.60
N PRO A 143 25.88 32.78 0.65
CA PRO A 143 25.03 33.20 -0.46
C PRO A 143 24.53 31.95 -1.18
N TYR A 144 23.22 31.87 -1.44
CA TYR A 144 22.67 30.84 -2.31
C TYR A 144 22.75 31.37 -3.73
N ASP A 145 23.85 31.08 -4.41
CA ASP A 145 23.97 31.36 -5.83
C ASP A 145 23.39 30.17 -6.60
N GLU A 146 22.42 30.43 -7.49
CA GLU A 146 22.21 29.51 -8.61
C GLU A 146 23.55 29.43 -9.33
N MET A 147 24.13 28.24 -9.44
CA MET A 147 25.40 28.00 -10.13
C MET A 147 25.10 27.46 -11.53
N PRO A 148 24.61 28.27 -12.49
CA PRO A 148 24.53 27.82 -13.86
C PRO A 148 25.97 27.59 -14.35
N SER A 149 26.19 26.49 -15.07
CA SER A 149 27.44 26.31 -15.80
C SER A 149 27.67 27.52 -16.71
N SER A 150 28.92 27.91 -16.86
CA SER A 150 29.31 29.02 -17.72
C SER A 150 28.89 28.76 -19.18
N GLU A 151 28.69 29.82 -19.96
CA GLU A 151 28.36 29.67 -21.39
C GLU A 151 29.47 28.95 -22.17
N GLU A 152 30.72 29.05 -21.72
CA GLU A 152 31.86 28.32 -22.28
C GLU A 152 31.79 26.82 -21.98
N GLU A 153 31.44 26.42 -20.76
CA GLU A 153 31.21 25.01 -20.39
C GLU A 153 30.03 24.40 -21.16
N LYS A 154 28.92 25.14 -21.31
CA LYS A 154 27.77 24.66 -22.10
C LYS A 154 28.14 24.48 -23.58
N ARG A 155 28.89 25.43 -24.15
CA ARG A 155 29.34 25.36 -25.56
C ARG A 155 30.32 24.23 -25.77
N SER A 156 31.33 24.11 -24.92
CA SER A 156 32.32 23.02 -25.02
C SER A 156 31.67 21.64 -24.87
N PHE A 157 30.71 21.48 -23.96
CA PHE A 157 29.92 20.24 -23.85
C PHE A 157 29.11 19.96 -25.12
N SER A 158 28.41 20.96 -25.65
CA SER A 158 27.62 20.81 -26.88
C SER A 158 28.49 20.43 -28.08
N GLU A 159 29.64 21.10 -28.26
CA GLU A 159 30.59 20.80 -29.32
C GLU A 159 31.17 19.40 -29.17
N PHE A 160 31.56 19.01 -27.96
CA PHE A 160 32.06 17.67 -27.67
C PHE A 160 31.00 16.60 -27.97
N PHE A 161 29.76 16.80 -27.51
CA PHE A 161 28.64 15.88 -27.75
C PHE A 161 28.35 15.72 -29.25
N MET A 162 28.25 16.84 -29.98
CA MET A 162 27.98 16.84 -31.42
C MET A 162 29.14 16.26 -32.22
N ARG A 163 30.38 16.48 -31.79
CA ARG A 163 31.57 15.84 -32.36
C ARG A 163 31.49 14.33 -32.20
N GLY A 164 31.21 13.83 -31.00
CA GLY A 164 31.02 12.40 -30.75
C GLY A 164 29.88 11.79 -31.57
N ALA A 165 28.74 12.48 -31.66
CA ALA A 165 27.62 12.06 -32.50
C ALA A 165 28.00 11.96 -33.99
N ASN A 166 28.81 12.89 -34.50
CA ASN A 166 29.29 12.89 -35.88
C ASN A 166 30.38 11.84 -36.15
N GLU A 167 31.34 11.68 -35.24
CA GLU A 167 32.42 10.69 -35.33
C GLU A 167 31.86 9.25 -35.26
N SER A 168 30.81 9.00 -34.48
CA SER A 168 30.12 7.70 -34.42
C SER A 168 29.46 7.27 -35.74
N GLY A 169 29.29 8.20 -36.69
CA GLY A 169 28.59 7.97 -37.95
C GLY A 169 27.08 7.74 -37.81
N PHE A 170 26.52 7.78 -36.60
CA PHE A 170 25.10 7.53 -36.32
C PHE A 170 24.15 8.50 -37.05
N THR A 171 24.57 9.76 -37.20
CA THR A 171 23.80 10.78 -37.94
C THR A 171 23.86 10.59 -39.45
N LYS A 172 25.00 10.13 -39.98
CA LYS A 172 25.30 10.00 -41.42
C LYS A 172 24.90 8.66 -42.04
N ARG A 173 24.70 7.60 -41.23
CA ARG A 173 24.39 6.24 -41.71
C ARG A 173 22.93 5.86 -41.41
N PRO A 174 21.95 6.25 -42.26
CA PRO A 174 20.53 6.09 -41.96
C PRO A 174 20.09 4.62 -41.88
N LEU A 175 20.71 3.71 -42.65
CA LEU A 175 20.39 2.28 -42.59
C LEU A 175 20.72 1.71 -41.21
N MET A 176 21.96 1.90 -40.74
CA MET A 176 22.42 1.46 -39.41
C MET A 176 21.55 2.01 -38.27
N ARG A 177 21.22 3.31 -38.31
CA ARG A 177 20.34 3.93 -37.32
C ARG A 177 18.94 3.32 -37.32
N ARG A 178 18.34 3.16 -38.50
CA ARG A 178 16.98 2.59 -38.62
C ARG A 178 16.94 1.13 -38.18
N THR A 179 17.94 0.33 -38.51
CA THR A 179 18.01 -1.07 -38.08
C THR A 179 18.30 -1.20 -36.59
N LEU A 180 19.11 -0.32 -35.99
CA LEU A 180 19.28 -0.27 -34.54
C LEU A 180 17.96 0.07 -33.83
N LEU A 181 17.27 1.12 -34.27
CA LEU A 181 15.96 1.48 -33.71
C LEU A 181 14.96 0.34 -33.87
N LEU A 182 14.91 -0.30 -35.05
CA LEU A 182 14.06 -1.47 -35.29
C LEU A 182 14.41 -2.64 -34.35
N ALA A 183 15.69 -2.91 -34.09
CA ALA A 183 16.13 -3.95 -33.17
C ALA A 183 15.78 -3.64 -31.71
N MET A 184 15.75 -2.36 -31.34
CA MET A 184 15.36 -1.92 -29.99
C MET A 184 13.83 -1.92 -29.77
N VAL A 185 13.01 -1.84 -30.82
CA VAL A 185 11.54 -1.82 -30.70
C VAL A 185 11.00 -3.07 -29.97
N PRO A 186 11.35 -4.32 -30.34
CA PRO A 186 10.92 -5.50 -29.59
C PRO A 186 11.38 -5.47 -28.13
N LEU A 187 12.60 -5.01 -27.85
CA LEU A 187 13.12 -4.91 -26.48
C LEU A 187 12.37 -3.86 -25.65
N GLY A 188 11.97 -2.74 -26.27
CA GLY A 188 11.15 -1.71 -25.63
C GLY A 188 9.68 -2.12 -25.44
N LEU A 189 9.13 -2.94 -26.35
CA LEU A 189 7.76 -3.44 -26.26
C LEU A 189 7.62 -4.66 -25.34
N ALA A 190 8.68 -5.44 -25.15
CA ALA A 190 8.65 -6.66 -24.34
C ALA A 190 8.08 -6.42 -22.92
N PRO A 191 8.50 -5.38 -22.15
CA PRO A 191 7.90 -5.09 -20.85
C PRO A 191 6.39 -4.82 -20.90
N VAL A 192 5.87 -4.21 -21.97
CA VAL A 192 4.43 -3.95 -22.14
C VAL A 192 3.67 -5.25 -22.38
N VAL A 193 4.23 -6.16 -23.16
CA VAL A 193 3.63 -7.48 -23.41
C VAL A 193 3.62 -8.32 -22.13
N LEU A 194 4.67 -8.24 -21.32
CA LEU A 194 4.73 -8.94 -20.02
C LEU A 194 3.65 -8.46 -19.03
N LEU A 195 3.09 -7.26 -19.19
CA LEU A 195 1.94 -6.83 -18.39
C LEU A 195 0.69 -7.69 -18.64
N ARG A 196 0.60 -8.38 -19.78
CA ARG A 196 -0.49 -9.33 -20.05
C ARG A 196 -0.48 -10.53 -19.09
N ASP A 197 0.68 -10.89 -18.55
CA ASP A 197 0.82 -12.02 -17.63
C ASP A 197 0.40 -11.65 -16.19
N MET A 198 0.03 -10.40 -15.92
CA MET A 198 -0.43 -9.95 -14.60
C MET A 198 -1.81 -10.50 -14.20
N GLY A 199 -2.51 -11.20 -15.09
CA GLY A 199 -3.72 -11.94 -14.73
C GLY A 199 -4.63 -12.21 -15.93
N PRO A 200 -5.52 -13.21 -15.81
CA PRO A 200 -6.57 -13.42 -16.79
C PRO A 200 -7.55 -12.24 -16.80
N LEU A 201 -8.21 -12.02 -17.93
CA LEU A 201 -9.35 -11.10 -17.98
C LEU A 201 -10.52 -11.71 -17.19
N PRO A 202 -11.25 -10.92 -16.37
CA PRO A 202 -12.29 -11.44 -15.49
C PRO A 202 -13.52 -12.00 -16.23
N GLY A 203 -13.78 -11.57 -17.48
CA GLY A 203 -14.96 -12.00 -18.23
C GLY A 203 -16.26 -11.78 -17.44
N ASP A 204 -17.16 -12.76 -17.47
CA ASP A 204 -18.46 -12.69 -16.79
C ASP A 204 -18.44 -13.21 -15.35
N GLN A 205 -17.26 -13.45 -14.77
CA GLN A 205 -17.14 -13.98 -13.40
C GLN A 205 -17.79 -13.06 -12.37
N LEU A 206 -17.78 -11.74 -12.59
CA LEU A 206 -18.39 -10.76 -11.70
C LEU A 206 -19.92 -10.69 -11.80
N LYS A 207 -20.53 -11.33 -12.81
CA LYS A 207 -21.97 -11.28 -13.06
C LYS A 207 -22.75 -12.41 -12.39
N ARG A 208 -22.08 -13.48 -11.96
CA ARG A 208 -22.72 -14.71 -11.46
C ARG A 208 -22.11 -15.14 -10.14
N THR A 209 -22.91 -15.75 -9.29
CA THR A 209 -22.45 -16.33 -8.03
C THR A 209 -22.58 -17.87 -8.06
N LEU A 210 -22.29 -18.52 -6.94
CA LEU A 210 -22.52 -19.96 -6.80
C LEU A 210 -23.99 -20.34 -6.65
N TRP A 211 -24.90 -19.41 -6.39
CA TRP A 211 -26.32 -19.71 -6.21
C TRP A 211 -26.92 -20.37 -7.45
N ARG A 212 -27.68 -21.44 -7.23
CA ARG A 212 -28.40 -22.20 -8.27
C ARG A 212 -29.77 -22.59 -7.74
N ASP A 213 -30.70 -22.84 -8.66
CA ASP A 213 -32.01 -23.38 -8.30
C ASP A 213 -31.87 -24.71 -7.52
N GLY A 214 -32.60 -24.80 -6.41
CA GLY A 214 -32.62 -25.96 -5.52
C GLY A 214 -31.56 -25.96 -4.41
N MET A 215 -30.64 -25.01 -4.36
CA MET A 215 -29.65 -24.94 -3.28
C MET A 215 -30.30 -24.55 -1.95
N HIS A 216 -30.08 -25.35 -0.91
CA HIS A 216 -30.52 -25.04 0.45
C HIS A 216 -29.81 -23.82 1.02
N LEU A 217 -30.56 -23.02 1.78
CA LEU A 217 -30.02 -21.90 2.54
C LEU A 217 -29.62 -22.39 3.93
N VAL A 218 -28.35 -22.18 4.30
CA VAL A 218 -27.81 -22.55 5.62
C VAL A 218 -27.39 -21.32 6.42
N VAL A 219 -27.61 -21.35 7.74
CA VAL A 219 -27.25 -20.25 8.63
C VAL A 219 -25.72 -20.08 8.70
N GLU A 220 -25.25 -18.85 8.46
CA GLU A 220 -23.84 -18.46 8.58
C GLU A 220 -23.27 -18.90 9.95
N GLY A 221 -22.17 -19.66 9.92
CA GLY A 221 -21.46 -20.13 11.13
C GLY A 221 -21.97 -21.42 11.76
N THR A 222 -23.21 -21.86 11.48
CA THR A 222 -23.73 -23.14 12.01
C THR A 222 -24.02 -24.19 10.93
N ASN A 223 -24.08 -23.79 9.66
CA ASN A 223 -24.43 -24.66 8.52
C ASN A 223 -25.77 -25.39 8.67
N ARG A 224 -26.65 -24.91 9.55
CA ARG A 224 -27.99 -25.47 9.73
C ARG A 224 -28.91 -24.97 8.62
N ARG A 225 -29.56 -25.89 7.90
CA ARG A 225 -30.61 -25.55 6.92
C ARG A 225 -31.74 -24.76 7.58
N VAL A 226 -32.22 -23.74 6.89
CA VAL A 226 -33.27 -22.83 7.39
C VAL A 226 -34.65 -23.34 6.96
N ARG A 227 -35.55 -23.56 7.91
CA ARG A 227 -36.98 -23.77 7.63
C ARG A 227 -37.70 -22.43 7.56
N ALA A 228 -38.74 -22.31 6.74
CA ALA A 228 -39.51 -21.06 6.66
C ALA A 228 -40.12 -20.66 8.02
N GLU A 229 -40.52 -21.65 8.83
CA GLU A 229 -41.07 -21.47 10.18
C GLU A 229 -40.04 -21.02 11.24
N ASP A 230 -38.74 -21.15 10.96
CA ASP A 230 -37.68 -20.71 11.89
C ASP A 230 -37.58 -19.17 11.96
N LEU A 231 -38.13 -18.46 10.97
CA LEU A 231 -38.03 -17.02 10.85
C LEU A 231 -39.23 -16.32 11.49
N VAL A 232 -38.96 -15.62 12.59
CA VAL A 232 -39.96 -14.81 13.31
C VAL A 232 -40.11 -13.45 12.61
N PRO A 233 -41.32 -12.85 12.53
CA PRO A 233 -41.49 -11.49 12.04
C PRO A 233 -40.55 -10.49 12.72
N GLY A 234 -39.90 -9.64 11.93
CA GLY A 234 -38.86 -8.70 12.35
C GLY A 234 -37.45 -9.30 12.43
N SER A 235 -37.28 -10.63 12.30
CA SER A 235 -35.96 -11.24 12.31
C SER A 235 -35.17 -10.96 11.02
N MET A 236 -33.85 -10.85 11.18
CA MET A 236 -32.89 -10.81 10.09
C MET A 236 -31.76 -11.78 10.42
N ILE A 237 -31.48 -12.73 9.52
CA ILE A 237 -30.39 -13.70 9.66
C ILE A 237 -29.53 -13.72 8.40
N SER A 238 -28.26 -14.10 8.55
CA SER A 238 -27.35 -14.28 7.42
C SER A 238 -27.26 -15.74 7.03
N VAL A 239 -27.28 -16.00 5.73
CA VAL A 239 -27.28 -17.33 5.14
C VAL A 239 -26.31 -17.44 3.96
N LEU A 240 -25.86 -18.67 3.73
CA LEU A 240 -24.97 -19.07 2.66
C LEU A 240 -25.59 -20.25 1.89
N PRO A 241 -25.14 -20.52 0.65
CA PRO A 241 -25.53 -21.73 -0.06
C PRO A 241 -24.96 -22.96 0.63
N GLU A 242 -25.75 -24.01 0.77
CA GLU A 242 -25.25 -25.31 1.20
C GLU A 242 -24.32 -25.88 0.12
N VAL A 243 -23.12 -26.29 0.54
CA VAL A 243 -22.15 -26.98 -0.33
C VAL A 243 -21.88 -28.38 0.22
N GLU A 244 -21.72 -29.33 -0.69
CA GLU A 244 -21.54 -30.75 -0.38
C GLU A 244 -20.14 -31.12 0.13
N ASP A 245 -19.19 -30.16 0.22
CA ASP A 245 -17.84 -30.42 0.74
C ASP A 245 -17.77 -30.15 2.26
N PRO A 246 -17.85 -31.19 3.11
CA PRO A 246 -17.79 -31.05 4.56
C PRO A 246 -16.38 -30.74 5.09
N GLU A 247 -15.33 -30.91 4.29
CA GLU A 247 -13.94 -30.80 4.77
C GLU A 247 -13.38 -29.38 4.59
N HIS A 248 -13.75 -28.71 3.49
CA HIS A 248 -13.25 -27.36 3.19
C HIS A 248 -14.34 -26.28 3.16
N GLY A 249 -15.62 -26.65 3.00
CA GLY A 249 -16.72 -25.70 2.91
C GLY A 249 -16.58 -24.70 1.75
N LEU A 250 -17.30 -23.59 1.83
CA LEU A 250 -17.19 -22.50 0.84
C LEU A 250 -15.85 -21.77 1.00
N SER A 251 -15.20 -21.42 -0.12
CA SER A 251 -14.03 -20.54 -0.09
C SER A 251 -14.42 -19.15 0.45
N MET A 252 -13.46 -18.41 1.01
CA MET A 252 -13.74 -17.06 1.53
C MET A 252 -14.28 -16.11 0.45
N ASN A 253 -13.86 -16.28 -0.80
CA ASN A 253 -14.37 -15.48 -1.91
C ASN A 253 -15.83 -15.85 -2.22
N ASP A 254 -16.12 -17.14 -2.30
CA ASP A 254 -17.49 -17.60 -2.55
C ASP A 254 -18.44 -17.17 -1.42
N GLN A 255 -17.99 -17.24 -0.17
CA GLN A 255 -18.76 -16.71 0.97
C GLN A 255 -18.99 -15.20 0.82
N ALA A 256 -17.96 -14.44 0.44
CA ALA A 256 -18.07 -12.99 0.26
C ALA A 256 -19.04 -12.60 -0.86
N GLU A 257 -19.20 -13.43 -1.90
CA GLU A 257 -20.09 -13.17 -3.04
C GLU A 257 -21.52 -13.70 -2.82
N THR A 258 -21.69 -14.78 -2.05
CA THR A 258 -22.98 -15.47 -1.88
C THR A 258 -23.71 -15.12 -0.58
N ILE A 259 -23.03 -14.48 0.37
CA ILE A 259 -23.62 -14.13 1.66
C ILE A 259 -24.89 -13.29 1.50
N THR A 260 -25.98 -13.80 2.04
CA THR A 260 -27.34 -13.30 1.84
C THR A 260 -27.97 -13.00 3.19
N ILE A 261 -28.78 -11.95 3.27
CA ILE A 261 -29.63 -11.67 4.43
C ILE A 261 -31.07 -12.11 4.12
N LEU A 262 -31.63 -12.92 5.02
CA LEU A 262 -33.04 -13.23 5.06
C LEU A 262 -33.72 -12.29 6.04
N ILE A 263 -34.77 -11.62 5.59
CA ILE A 263 -35.59 -10.73 6.40
C ILE A 263 -37.02 -11.25 6.37
N ARG A 264 -37.62 -11.45 7.56
CA ARG A 264 -39.04 -11.75 7.69
C ARG A 264 -39.79 -10.49 8.11
N MET A 265 -40.70 -10.01 7.28
CA MET A 265 -41.62 -8.90 7.56
C MET A 265 -43.09 -9.35 7.44
N ASP A 266 -44.04 -8.54 7.87
CA ASP A 266 -45.44 -8.81 7.56
C ASP A 266 -45.61 -8.66 6.03
N PRO A 267 -46.27 -9.61 5.32
CA PRO A 267 -46.51 -9.47 3.88
C PRO A 267 -47.20 -8.15 3.47
N LYS A 268 -47.91 -7.49 4.39
CA LYS A 268 -48.54 -6.18 4.15
C LYS A 268 -47.55 -5.01 4.17
N ASP A 269 -46.37 -5.21 4.73
CA ASP A 269 -45.34 -4.17 4.83
C ASP A 269 -44.55 -4.02 3.51
N PHE A 270 -44.66 -4.98 2.57
CA PHE A 270 -44.11 -4.82 1.24
C PHE A 270 -44.73 -3.62 0.54
N GLY A 271 -43.88 -2.69 0.11
CA GLY A 271 -44.32 -1.44 -0.47
C GLY A 271 -44.67 -1.55 -1.96
N PRO A 272 -45.31 -0.51 -2.52
CA PRO A 272 -45.83 -0.50 -3.88
C PRO A 272 -44.75 -0.52 -4.97
N ASP A 273 -43.50 -0.28 -4.57
CA ASP A 273 -42.35 -0.16 -5.45
C ASP A 273 -41.69 -1.51 -5.76
N MET A 274 -42.12 -2.60 -5.12
CA MET A 274 -41.73 -3.96 -5.51
C MET A 274 -42.49 -4.37 -6.76
N SER A 275 -41.76 -4.89 -7.75
CA SER A 275 -42.39 -5.50 -8.93
C SER A 275 -43.08 -6.82 -8.59
N GLU A 276 -44.03 -7.24 -9.43
CA GLU A 276 -44.71 -8.54 -9.30
C GLU A 276 -43.70 -9.69 -9.22
N GLN A 277 -42.67 -9.67 -10.07
CA GLN A 277 -41.59 -10.65 -10.08
C GLN A 277 -40.81 -10.69 -8.75
N GLN A 278 -40.51 -9.52 -8.17
CA GLN A 278 -39.81 -9.46 -6.88
C GLN A 278 -40.68 -9.99 -5.73
N LEU A 279 -42.00 -9.83 -5.81
CA LEU A 279 -42.92 -10.40 -4.82
C LEU A 279 -43.03 -11.92 -4.99
N GLU A 280 -43.02 -12.44 -6.22
CA GLU A 280 -42.97 -13.89 -6.51
C GLU A 280 -41.70 -14.56 -5.97
N TRP A 281 -40.60 -13.82 -5.86
CA TRP A 281 -39.35 -14.26 -5.26
C TRP A 281 -39.36 -14.29 -3.72
N THR A 282 -40.45 -13.89 -3.09
CA THR A 282 -40.62 -13.95 -1.63
C THR A 282 -41.42 -15.19 -1.22
N HIS A 283 -41.34 -15.55 0.06
CA HIS A 283 -42.20 -16.60 0.63
C HIS A 283 -42.80 -16.15 1.95
N ASP A 284 -44.12 -15.94 1.99
CA ASP A 284 -44.87 -15.61 3.22
C ASP A 284 -44.25 -14.42 4.01
N GLY A 285 -43.78 -13.38 3.32
CA GLY A 285 -43.13 -12.23 3.97
C GLY A 285 -41.62 -12.40 4.23
N ILE A 286 -41.03 -13.53 3.82
CA ILE A 286 -39.59 -13.74 3.80
C ILE A 286 -39.04 -13.20 2.48
N VAL A 287 -38.06 -12.31 2.56
CA VAL A 287 -37.31 -11.79 1.43
C VAL A 287 -35.81 -12.00 1.64
N ALA A 288 -35.08 -12.25 0.55
CA ALA A 288 -33.66 -12.50 0.56
C ALA A 288 -32.93 -11.46 -0.30
N TYR A 289 -31.97 -10.74 0.28
CA TYR A 289 -31.12 -9.80 -0.44
C TYR A 289 -29.64 -10.12 -0.21
N SER A 290 -28.78 -9.76 -1.15
CA SER A 290 -27.34 -9.82 -0.92
C SER A 290 -26.96 -8.99 0.31
N LYS A 291 -26.12 -9.55 1.20
CA LYS A 291 -25.55 -8.80 2.33
C LYS A 291 -24.45 -7.85 1.85
N VAL A 292 -24.02 -7.92 0.60
CA VAL A 292 -22.87 -7.18 0.08
C VAL A 292 -23.30 -5.82 -0.46
N CYS A 293 -22.85 -4.74 0.18
CA CYS A 293 -23.18 -3.37 -0.23
C CYS A 293 -22.68 -3.06 -1.64
N THR A 294 -23.55 -2.52 -2.49
CA THR A 294 -23.27 -2.17 -3.88
C THR A 294 -22.36 -0.96 -4.10
N HIS A 295 -21.96 -0.28 -3.02
CA HIS A 295 -20.96 0.78 -3.05
C HIS A 295 -19.54 0.21 -3.15
N VAL A 296 -19.02 -0.33 -2.03
CA VAL A 296 -17.63 -0.82 -1.91
C VAL A 296 -17.52 -2.18 -1.20
N GLY A 297 -18.61 -2.96 -1.16
CA GLY A 297 -18.54 -4.38 -0.81
C GLY A 297 -18.64 -4.71 0.68
N CYS A 298 -18.80 -3.72 1.55
CA CYS A 298 -18.99 -3.97 2.97
C CYS A 298 -20.28 -4.77 3.25
N PRO A 299 -20.29 -5.64 4.28
CA PRO A 299 -21.50 -6.33 4.70
C PRO A 299 -22.53 -5.34 5.29
N ALA A 300 -23.66 -5.17 4.60
CA ALA A 300 -24.82 -4.39 5.01
C ALA A 300 -25.65 -5.20 6.04
N ALA A 301 -25.10 -5.33 7.25
CA ALA A 301 -25.58 -6.27 8.27
C ALA A 301 -26.41 -5.63 9.40
N LEU A 302 -26.68 -4.33 9.37
CA LEU A 302 -27.53 -3.67 10.35
C LEU A 302 -28.95 -3.56 9.81
N TYR A 303 -29.95 -3.94 10.59
CA TYR A 303 -31.36 -3.90 10.18
C TYR A 303 -32.23 -3.22 11.24
N GLU A 304 -32.99 -2.21 10.81
CA GLU A 304 -33.99 -1.55 11.61
C GLU A 304 -35.38 -2.14 11.31
N GLN A 305 -35.93 -2.87 12.27
CA GLN A 305 -37.15 -3.66 12.08
C GLN A 305 -38.39 -2.81 11.81
N THR A 306 -38.52 -1.66 12.48
CA THR A 306 -39.71 -0.79 12.40
C THR A 306 -39.89 -0.12 11.04
N THR A 307 -38.78 0.17 10.36
CA THR A 307 -38.75 0.95 9.11
C THR A 307 -38.30 0.10 7.91
N HIS A 308 -37.99 -1.19 8.15
CA HIS A 308 -37.44 -2.13 7.18
C HIS A 308 -36.18 -1.63 6.47
N ARG A 309 -35.31 -0.93 7.20
CA ARG A 309 -34.07 -0.36 6.64
C ARG A 309 -32.89 -1.28 6.86
N ILE A 310 -32.14 -1.55 5.81
CA ILE A 310 -30.84 -2.21 5.88
C ILE A 310 -29.77 -1.12 5.83
N LEU A 311 -28.87 -1.08 6.81
CA LEU A 311 -27.82 -0.07 6.93
C LEU A 311 -26.44 -0.70 6.75
N CYS A 312 -25.65 -0.12 5.87
CA CYS A 312 -24.24 -0.44 5.72
C CYS A 312 -23.39 0.39 6.70
N PRO A 313 -22.64 -0.23 7.64
CA PRO A 313 -21.91 0.50 8.67
C PRO A 313 -20.71 1.29 8.14
N CYS A 314 -20.22 0.98 6.94
CA CYS A 314 -19.01 1.61 6.41
C CYS A 314 -19.22 3.07 5.99
N HIS A 315 -20.26 3.32 5.20
CA HIS A 315 -20.53 4.66 4.63
C HIS A 315 -22.02 5.02 4.69
N GLN A 316 -22.77 4.30 5.53
CA GLN A 316 -24.18 4.59 5.85
C GLN A 316 -25.11 4.51 4.64
N SER A 317 -24.76 3.76 3.60
CA SER A 317 -25.74 3.40 2.56
C SER A 317 -26.91 2.69 3.21
N THR A 318 -28.12 3.21 2.98
CA THR A 318 -29.35 2.68 3.55
C THR A 318 -30.25 2.19 2.43
N PHE A 319 -30.74 0.95 2.57
CA PHE A 319 -31.57 0.27 1.60
C PHE A 319 -32.96 -0.01 2.19
N ASP A 320 -33.99 0.13 1.37
CA ASP A 320 -35.39 -0.13 1.72
C ASP A 320 -35.76 -1.60 1.47
N ALA A 321 -35.69 -2.46 2.50
CA ALA A 321 -35.98 -3.88 2.33
C ALA A 321 -37.42 -4.15 1.88
N ALA A 322 -38.37 -3.29 2.28
CA ALA A 322 -39.77 -3.37 1.89
C ALA A 322 -40.03 -2.96 0.44
N ASN A 323 -39.08 -2.27 -0.20
CA ASN A 323 -39.22 -1.75 -1.56
C ASN A 323 -38.06 -2.21 -2.46
N GLY A 324 -37.78 -3.52 -2.47
CA GLY A 324 -36.79 -4.11 -3.38
C GLY A 324 -35.34 -3.72 -3.08
N ALA A 325 -35.02 -3.43 -1.81
CA ALA A 325 -33.72 -2.93 -1.35
C ALA A 325 -33.23 -1.68 -2.11
N LYS A 326 -34.14 -0.80 -2.54
CA LYS A 326 -33.79 0.49 -3.15
C LYS A 326 -32.93 1.34 -2.22
N VAL A 327 -31.94 2.03 -2.79
CA VAL A 327 -31.12 2.97 -2.02
C VAL A 327 -31.95 4.19 -1.66
N VAL A 328 -32.01 4.52 -0.38
CA VAL A 328 -32.69 5.74 0.11
C VAL A 328 -31.74 6.77 0.71
N PHE A 329 -30.52 6.36 1.05
CA PHE A 329 -29.50 7.25 1.58
C PHE A 329 -28.10 6.69 1.34
N GLY A 330 -27.10 7.57 1.38
CA GLY A 330 -25.68 7.23 1.27
C GLY A 330 -25.19 7.05 -0.18
N PRO A 331 -23.92 6.64 -0.35
CA PRO A 331 -23.22 6.66 -1.65
C PRO A 331 -23.48 5.44 -2.55
N ALA A 332 -24.36 4.50 -2.16
CA ALA A 332 -24.67 3.37 -3.02
C ALA A 332 -25.51 3.82 -4.22
N HIS A 333 -25.24 3.27 -5.40
CA HIS A 333 -25.92 3.67 -6.64
C HIS A 333 -26.84 2.58 -7.23
N ARG A 334 -26.86 1.37 -6.65
CA ARG A 334 -27.72 0.26 -7.07
C ARG A 334 -28.43 -0.37 -5.86
N PRO A 335 -29.66 -0.87 -6.00
CA PRO A 335 -30.29 -1.65 -4.94
C PRO A 335 -29.48 -2.91 -4.62
N LEU A 336 -29.65 -3.48 -3.44
CA LEU A 336 -29.09 -4.81 -3.17
C LEU A 336 -29.81 -5.84 -4.05
N PRO A 337 -29.09 -6.69 -4.79
CA PRO A 337 -29.73 -7.74 -5.59
C PRO A 337 -30.57 -8.67 -4.70
N GLN A 338 -31.76 -9.01 -5.18
CA GLN A 338 -32.66 -9.94 -4.50
C GLN A 338 -32.33 -11.37 -4.94
N LEU A 339 -32.30 -12.31 -3.99
CA LEU A 339 -32.18 -13.73 -4.28
C LEU A 339 -33.58 -14.34 -4.36
N PRO A 340 -33.97 -14.95 -5.49
CA PRO A 340 -35.21 -15.72 -5.59
C PRO A 340 -35.19 -16.89 -4.60
N ILE A 341 -36.23 -17.00 -3.75
CA ILE A 341 -36.36 -18.11 -2.80
C ILE A 341 -37.69 -18.84 -2.96
N ARG A 342 -37.71 -20.11 -2.57
CA ARG A 342 -38.91 -20.95 -2.45
C ARG A 342 -38.76 -21.92 -1.27
N VAL A 343 -39.84 -22.62 -0.95
CA VAL A 343 -39.83 -23.69 0.05
C VAL A 343 -39.90 -25.03 -0.65
N ASP A 344 -39.07 -25.99 -0.23
CA ASP A 344 -39.11 -27.37 -0.72
C ASP A 344 -40.23 -28.20 -0.06
N GLU A 345 -40.38 -29.46 -0.46
CA GLU A 345 -41.43 -30.35 0.04
C GLU A 345 -41.30 -30.62 1.55
N GLU A 346 -40.08 -30.54 2.08
CA GLU A 346 -39.77 -30.75 3.49
C GLU A 346 -39.91 -29.49 4.35
N GLY A 347 -40.15 -28.32 3.76
CA GLY A 347 -40.35 -27.04 4.46
C GLY A 347 -39.09 -26.17 4.63
N TYR A 348 -37.98 -26.52 3.96
CA TYR A 348 -36.75 -25.73 3.96
C TYR A 348 -36.74 -24.67 2.87
N LEU A 349 -36.08 -23.55 3.17
CA LEU A 349 -35.80 -22.51 2.18
C LEU A 349 -34.70 -22.97 1.23
N VAL A 350 -34.99 -22.85 -0.06
CA VAL A 350 -34.05 -23.11 -1.15
C VAL A 350 -34.05 -21.93 -2.12
N ALA A 351 -32.91 -21.67 -2.76
CA ALA A 351 -32.81 -20.69 -3.82
C ALA A 351 -33.56 -21.18 -5.06
N ALA A 352 -34.23 -20.27 -5.76
CA ALA A 352 -34.92 -20.52 -7.03
C ALA A 352 -34.09 -20.04 -8.25
N GLY A 353 -32.82 -19.69 -8.04
CA GLY A 353 -31.91 -19.16 -9.05
C GLY A 353 -30.75 -18.40 -8.42
N ASP A 354 -29.99 -17.69 -9.26
CA ASP A 354 -29.00 -16.71 -8.82
C ASP A 354 -29.68 -15.35 -8.52
N PHE A 355 -28.91 -14.39 -8.01
CA PHE A 355 -29.39 -13.04 -7.74
C PHE A 355 -29.95 -12.35 -8.99
N SER A 356 -30.89 -11.42 -8.76
CA SER A 356 -31.51 -10.62 -9.82
C SER A 356 -30.55 -9.67 -10.56
N ALA A 357 -29.35 -9.42 -10.02
CA ALA A 357 -28.31 -8.57 -10.58
C ALA A 357 -26.93 -8.90 -9.99
N PRO A 358 -25.82 -8.45 -10.61
CA PRO A 358 -24.47 -8.67 -10.09
C PRO A 358 -24.29 -8.13 -8.67
N VAL A 359 -23.78 -9.00 -7.78
CA VAL A 359 -23.52 -8.73 -6.37
C VAL A 359 -22.34 -7.81 -6.17
N GLY A 360 -22.39 -7.00 -5.09
CA GLY A 360 -21.27 -6.21 -4.63
C GLY A 360 -21.06 -4.90 -5.41
N PRO A 361 -19.85 -4.31 -5.32
CA PRO A 361 -19.53 -3.02 -5.91
C PRO A 361 -19.90 -2.93 -7.39
N THR A 362 -20.30 -1.74 -7.82
CA THR A 362 -20.53 -1.49 -9.24
C THR A 362 -19.22 -1.60 -10.03
N PHE A 363 -19.29 -2.16 -11.24
CA PHE A 363 -18.19 -2.26 -12.19
C PHE A 363 -18.63 -1.80 -13.60
N TRP A 364 -17.70 -1.67 -14.54
CA TRP A 364 -17.86 -0.91 -15.79
C TRP A 364 -18.99 -1.41 -16.72
N ASP A 365 -19.37 -2.69 -16.64
CA ASP A 365 -20.42 -3.31 -17.44
C ASP A 365 -21.49 -4.02 -16.57
N ALA A 366 -21.62 -3.65 -15.29
CA ALA A 366 -22.54 -4.27 -14.35
C ALA A 366 -24.04 -4.15 -14.71
N GLY A 367 -24.41 -3.24 -15.61
CA GLY A 367 -25.78 -3.04 -16.09
C GLY A 367 -26.02 -3.51 -17.52
N VAL A 368 -25.05 -4.17 -18.15
CA VAL A 368 -25.18 -4.69 -19.52
C VAL A 368 -25.58 -6.17 -19.44
N GLU A 369 -26.84 -6.45 -19.79
CA GLU A 369 -27.34 -7.81 -20.01
C GLU A 369 -26.57 -8.46 -21.18
N ASP A 370 -26.27 -9.76 -21.07
CA ASP A 370 -25.51 -10.54 -22.07
C ASP A 370 -26.24 -10.71 -23.41
#